data_AF-A0A970NQX5-F1
#
_entry.id   AF-A0A970NQX5-F1
#
_cell.length_a   1.000
_cell.length_b   1.000
_cell.length_c   1.000
_cell.angle_alpha   90.00
_cell.angle_beta   90.00
_cell.angle_gamma   90.00
#
_symmetry.space_group_name_H-M   'P 1'
#
loop_
_entity.id
_entity.type
_entity.pdbx_description
1 polymer ?
#
loop_
_entity_poly.entity_id
_entity_poly.type
_entity_poly.pdbx_seq_one_letter_code
_entity_poly.pdbx_strand_id
1 'polypeptide(L)'
;MNQIFKPFLKVPTYVDIFPLIRDNKMWLGYGFKGGAAHFINEHYEDYATAGDHREGMIRVSGVVWYSNLDLNKRHEDLILYQKYEGNEDKYPTYDNYDAIEVSETRNIPMDYKGVMGVPVSFMDKYNPDQFEISGSNRGVNQDPNVIYGCGSYLNGKETFKRLFIRNKKI
;
A
#
# COMPACT_ATOMS: atom_id res chain seq x y z
N MET A 1 8.50 -0.90 -22.51
CA MET A 1 8.17 -1.27 -21.12
C MET A 1 8.98 -0.34 -20.22
N ASN A 2 8.34 0.59 -19.51
CA ASN A 2 9.05 1.54 -18.66
C ASN A 2 9.05 1.01 -17.23
N GLN A 3 10.21 0.62 -16.73
CA GLN A 3 10.38 0.12 -15.37
C GLN A 3 10.82 1.26 -14.44
N ILE A 4 10.16 1.43 -13.29
CA ILE A 4 10.45 2.53 -12.34
C ILE A 4 10.82 1.93 -10.98
N PHE A 5 11.96 2.34 -10.43
CA PHE A 5 12.47 1.89 -9.12
C PHE A 5 12.13 2.91 -8.02
N LYS A 6 11.41 2.47 -6.99
CA LYS A 6 11.09 3.30 -5.81
C LYS A 6 10.89 2.47 -4.53
N PRO A 7 11.27 2.99 -3.35
CA PRO A 7 10.94 2.39 -2.06
C PRO A 7 9.43 2.17 -1.85
N PHE A 8 9.04 0.96 -1.45
CA PHE A 8 7.64 0.54 -1.24
C PHE A 8 6.86 1.44 -0.26
N LEU A 9 7.42 1.75 0.91
CA LEU A 9 6.74 2.56 1.94
C LEU A 9 6.56 4.05 1.58
N LYS A 10 7.10 4.46 0.42
CA LYS A 10 6.99 5.82 -0.10
C LYS A 10 6.02 5.89 -1.29
N VAL A 11 5.40 4.78 -1.69
CA VAL A 11 4.44 4.74 -2.81
C VAL A 11 3.34 5.77 -2.70
N PRO A 12 2.64 5.89 -1.56
CA PRO A 12 1.57 6.89 -1.43
C PRO A 12 2.09 8.33 -1.54
N THR A 13 3.38 8.57 -1.30
CA THR A 13 3.96 9.92 -1.37
C THR A 13 4.48 10.32 -2.75
N TYR A 14 4.48 9.41 -3.75
CA TYR A 14 4.94 9.75 -5.11
C TYR A 14 3.79 10.31 -5.94
N VAL A 15 3.87 11.62 -6.22
CA VAL A 15 2.83 12.38 -6.94
C VAL A 15 2.52 11.78 -8.31
N ASP A 16 3.52 11.28 -9.03
CA ASP A 16 3.32 10.75 -10.39
C ASP A 16 2.94 9.26 -10.44
N ILE A 17 3.18 8.51 -9.34
CA ILE A 17 3.00 7.05 -9.33
C ILE A 17 1.70 6.65 -8.64
N PHE A 18 1.38 7.27 -7.50
CA PHE A 18 0.19 6.90 -6.75
C PHE A 18 -1.11 7.09 -7.55
N PRO A 19 -1.32 8.16 -8.33
CA PRO A 19 -2.51 8.28 -9.18
C PRO A 19 -2.63 7.16 -10.20
N LEU A 20 -1.51 6.68 -10.77
CA LEU A 20 -1.53 5.55 -11.70
C LEU A 20 -1.96 4.25 -11.00
N ILE A 21 -1.58 4.05 -9.75
CA ILE A 21 -1.99 2.88 -8.96
C ILE A 21 -3.46 2.98 -8.56
N ARG A 22 -3.87 4.13 -8.01
CA ARG A 22 -5.25 4.43 -7.63
C ARG A 22 -6.21 4.25 -8.81
N ASP A 23 -5.83 4.78 -9.97
CA ASP A 23 -6.63 4.73 -11.20
C ASP A 23 -6.47 3.39 -11.94
N ASN A 24 -5.83 2.39 -11.34
CA ASN A 24 -5.64 1.05 -11.92
C ASN A 24 -4.91 1.02 -13.28
N LYS A 25 -4.04 2.00 -13.54
CA LYS A 25 -3.16 2.07 -14.73
C LYS A 25 -1.79 1.43 -14.50
N MET A 26 -1.44 1.16 -13.26
CA MET A 26 -0.18 0.56 -12.83
C MET A 26 -0.37 -0.21 -11.51
N TRP A 27 0.40 -1.26 -11.26
CA TRP A 27 0.34 -2.05 -10.03
C TRP A 27 1.68 -2.70 -9.69
N LEU A 28 1.77 -3.28 -8.49
CA LEU A 28 2.94 -4.03 -8.06
C LEU A 28 3.09 -5.31 -8.88
N GLY A 29 4.22 -5.44 -9.58
CA GLY A 29 4.64 -6.66 -10.25
C GLY A 29 4.97 -7.77 -9.25
N TYR A 30 5.41 -8.93 -9.74
CA TYR A 30 6.02 -9.93 -8.87
C TYR A 30 7.29 -9.33 -8.25
N GLY A 31 7.27 -9.19 -6.92
CA GLY A 31 8.38 -8.63 -6.16
C GLY A 31 9.53 -9.63 -6.04
N PHE A 32 10.56 -9.20 -5.34
CA PHE A 32 11.70 -10.06 -5.02
C PHE A 32 11.50 -10.76 -3.69
N LYS A 33 12.01 -11.99 -3.58
CA LYS A 33 12.08 -12.70 -2.30
C LYS A 33 12.85 -11.85 -1.28
N GLY A 34 12.27 -11.67 -0.09
CA GLY A 34 12.88 -10.84 0.96
C GLY A 34 12.91 -9.34 0.65
N GLY A 35 12.20 -8.88 -0.38
CA GLY A 35 12.15 -7.47 -0.77
C GLY A 35 13.50 -6.92 -1.23
N ALA A 36 14.41 -7.77 -1.67
CA ALA A 36 15.74 -7.38 -2.10
C ALA A 36 16.07 -7.93 -3.49
N ALA A 37 16.67 -7.08 -4.31
CA ALA A 37 17.11 -7.40 -5.65
C ALA A 37 18.63 -7.40 -5.72
N HIS A 38 19.18 -8.24 -6.59
CA HIS A 38 20.60 -8.24 -6.92
C HIS A 38 20.79 -7.60 -8.30
N PHE A 39 21.72 -6.65 -8.39
CA PHE A 39 22.09 -6.01 -9.65
C PHE A 39 23.56 -6.24 -9.93
N ILE A 40 23.90 -6.53 -11.19
CA ILE A 40 25.29 -6.71 -11.62
C ILE A 40 26.05 -5.41 -11.34
N ASN A 41 27.17 -5.52 -10.64
CA ASN A 41 28.06 -4.42 -10.36
C ASN A 41 29.48 -4.94 -10.12
N GLU A 42 30.36 -4.66 -11.07
CA GLU A 42 31.77 -5.07 -11.02
C GLU A 42 32.65 -4.03 -10.32
N HIS A 43 32.10 -2.87 -9.94
CA HIS A 43 32.86 -1.71 -9.46
C HIS A 43 32.66 -1.40 -7.98
N TYR A 44 31.70 -2.04 -7.31
CA TYR A 44 31.39 -1.80 -5.91
C TYR A 44 31.33 -3.11 -5.12
N GLU A 45 31.95 -3.10 -3.95
CA GLU A 45 31.80 -4.17 -2.98
C GLU A 45 30.44 -4.08 -2.28
N ASP A 46 29.77 -5.21 -2.12
CA ASP A 46 28.50 -5.29 -1.39
C ASP A 46 28.77 -5.24 0.13
N TYR A 47 28.46 -4.09 0.73
CA TYR A 47 28.58 -3.84 2.16
C TYR A 47 27.27 -4.10 2.93
N ALA A 48 26.24 -4.69 2.30
CA ALA A 48 24.98 -4.96 2.97
C ALA A 48 25.19 -5.91 4.16
N THR A 49 24.54 -5.64 5.29
CA THR A 49 24.65 -6.49 6.48
C THR A 49 23.90 -7.83 6.35
N ALA A 50 23.03 -7.95 5.35
CA ALA A 50 22.20 -9.13 5.13
C ALA A 50 22.96 -10.20 4.34
N GLY A 51 23.10 -11.41 4.88
CA GLY A 51 23.99 -12.47 4.36
C GLY A 51 23.58 -13.15 3.03
N ASP A 52 22.73 -12.56 2.22
CA ASP A 52 22.35 -13.07 0.89
C ASP A 52 23.14 -12.35 -0.20
N HIS A 53 24.44 -12.62 -0.28
CA HIS A 53 25.36 -12.00 -1.25
C HIS A 53 25.57 -12.87 -2.49
N ARG A 54 25.82 -12.23 -3.63
CA ARG A 54 26.18 -12.89 -4.89
C ARG A 54 27.40 -12.21 -5.48
N GLU A 55 28.38 -13.00 -5.89
CA GLU A 55 29.61 -12.50 -6.48
C GLU A 55 29.32 -11.63 -7.71
N GLY A 56 29.99 -10.48 -7.82
CA GLY A 56 29.79 -9.50 -8.90
C GLY A 56 28.44 -8.78 -8.89
N MET A 57 27.69 -8.85 -7.77
CA MET A 57 26.40 -8.18 -7.65
C MET A 57 26.28 -7.40 -6.34
N ILE A 58 25.49 -6.33 -6.37
CA ILE A 58 25.07 -5.59 -5.17
C ILE A 58 23.65 -5.98 -4.77
N ARG A 59 23.42 -6.21 -3.47
CA ARG A 59 22.09 -6.44 -2.90
C ARG A 59 21.44 -5.12 -2.51
N VAL A 60 20.30 -4.79 -3.12
CA VAL A 60 19.52 -3.59 -2.80
C VAL A 60 18.22 -3.99 -2.12
N SER A 61 18.03 -3.51 -0.88
CA SER A 61 16.79 -3.72 -0.10
C SER A 61 15.68 -2.75 -0.48
N GLY A 62 14.42 -3.17 -0.28
CA GLY A 62 13.25 -2.33 -0.47
C GLY A 62 12.88 -2.09 -1.94
N VAL A 63 13.33 -2.98 -2.83
CA VAL A 63 13.09 -2.89 -4.27
C VAL A 63 11.76 -3.54 -4.62
N VAL A 64 10.94 -2.82 -5.37
CA VAL A 64 9.67 -3.29 -5.92
C VAL A 64 9.58 -2.92 -7.40
N TRP A 65 8.95 -3.77 -8.19
CA TRP A 65 8.62 -3.48 -9.58
C TRP A 65 7.19 -3.01 -9.69
N TYR A 66 6.96 -2.02 -10.55
CA TYR A 66 5.64 -1.71 -11.05
C TYR A 66 5.48 -2.24 -12.46
N SER A 67 4.28 -2.65 -12.80
CA SER A 67 3.91 -3.15 -14.11
C SER A 67 2.49 -2.69 -14.45
N ASN A 68 2.15 -2.75 -15.73
CA ASN A 68 0.79 -2.67 -16.25
C ASN A 68 0.40 -3.95 -17.01
N LEU A 69 1.21 -5.01 -16.91
CA LEU A 69 0.88 -6.34 -17.40
C LEU A 69 0.01 -7.05 -16.37
N ASP A 70 -1.08 -7.64 -16.84
CA ASP A 70 -2.05 -8.27 -15.96
C ASP A 70 -1.47 -9.52 -15.28
N LEU A 71 -1.85 -9.76 -14.02
CA LEU A 71 -1.31 -10.82 -13.18
C LEU A 71 -2.42 -11.50 -12.39
N ASN A 72 -2.46 -12.83 -12.38
CA ASN A 72 -3.49 -13.59 -11.65
C ASN A 72 -3.61 -13.17 -10.16
N LYS A 73 -2.46 -12.91 -9.50
CA LYS A 73 -2.44 -12.46 -8.10
C LYS A 73 -3.23 -11.17 -7.83
N ARG A 74 -3.40 -10.33 -8.86
CA ARG A 74 -4.14 -9.06 -8.76
C ARG A 74 -5.63 -9.32 -8.59
N HIS A 75 -6.11 -10.47 -9.02
CA HIS A 75 -7.52 -10.85 -8.98
C HIS A 75 -7.83 -11.84 -7.86
N GLU A 76 -6.87 -12.13 -6.99
CA GLU A 76 -7.07 -12.97 -5.82
C GLU A 76 -7.82 -12.18 -4.74
N ASP A 77 -8.98 -12.68 -4.33
CA ASP A 77 -9.73 -12.07 -3.23
C ASP A 77 -8.99 -12.29 -1.91
N LEU A 78 -8.84 -11.21 -1.14
CA LEU A 78 -8.44 -11.26 0.24
C LEU A 78 -9.61 -11.83 1.05
N ILE A 79 -9.39 -12.97 1.70
CA ILE A 79 -10.38 -13.59 2.59
C ILE A 79 -10.55 -12.70 3.83
N LEU A 80 -11.76 -12.15 4.00
CA LEU A 80 -12.15 -11.34 5.15
C LEU A 80 -13.01 -12.19 6.09
N TYR A 81 -12.79 -12.02 7.40
CA TYR A 81 -13.50 -12.80 8.42
C TYR A 81 -13.85 -11.99 9.68
N GLN A 82 -13.32 -10.77 9.80
CA GLN A 82 -13.72 -9.87 10.87
C GLN A 82 -15.06 -9.20 10.57
N LYS A 83 -15.76 -8.80 11.62
CA LYS A 83 -17.00 -8.02 11.54
C LYS A 83 -16.81 -6.67 12.19
N TYR A 84 -17.49 -5.67 11.66
CA TYR A 84 -17.65 -4.34 12.23
C TYR A 84 -18.88 -4.30 13.15
N GLU A 85 -20.01 -4.87 12.70
CA GLU A 85 -21.25 -4.87 13.48
C GLU A 85 -21.05 -5.61 14.81
N GLY A 86 -21.36 -4.93 15.91
CA GLY A 86 -21.16 -5.42 17.29
C GLY A 86 -19.69 -5.46 17.75
N ASN A 87 -18.77 -4.83 17.00
CA ASN A 87 -17.34 -4.74 17.31
C ASN A 87 -16.79 -3.33 17.01
N GLU A 88 -17.65 -2.31 17.03
CA GLU A 88 -17.35 -0.94 16.61
C GLU A 88 -16.22 -0.33 17.45
N ASP A 89 -16.07 -0.76 18.71
CA ASP A 89 -14.98 -0.36 19.62
C ASP A 89 -13.58 -0.68 19.10
N LYS A 90 -13.44 -1.68 18.22
CA LYS A 90 -12.17 -2.09 17.62
C LYS A 90 -11.77 -1.24 16.42
N TYR A 91 -12.67 -0.40 15.92
CA TYR A 91 -12.53 0.35 14.68
C TYR A 91 -12.73 1.85 14.94
N PRO A 92 -11.76 2.51 15.59
CA PRO A 92 -11.90 3.92 15.92
C PRO A 92 -12.02 4.76 14.63
N THR A 93 -12.88 5.77 14.67
CA THR A 93 -13.08 6.71 13.56
C THR A 93 -12.05 7.82 13.60
N TYR A 94 -11.59 8.29 12.45
CA TYR A 94 -10.69 9.44 12.40
C TYR A 94 -11.38 10.74 12.81
N ASP A 95 -10.63 11.64 13.44
CA ASP A 95 -11.14 12.93 13.94
C ASP A 95 -11.52 13.88 12.79
N ASN A 96 -10.83 13.76 11.66
CA ASN A 96 -10.87 14.71 10.54
C ASN A 96 -11.28 14.08 9.21
N TYR A 97 -11.71 12.82 9.22
CA TYR A 97 -12.13 12.12 8.01
C TYR A 97 -13.16 11.04 8.32
N ASP A 98 -14.22 10.93 7.53
CA ASP A 98 -15.28 9.92 7.71
C ASP A 98 -14.80 8.55 7.23
N ALA A 99 -13.97 7.93 8.06
CA ALA A 99 -13.40 6.61 7.87
C ALA A 99 -13.08 5.96 9.21
N ILE A 100 -13.02 4.64 9.22
CA ILE A 100 -12.49 3.87 10.36
C ILE A 100 -11.01 3.59 10.16
N GLU A 101 -10.26 3.55 11.25
CA GLU A 101 -8.89 3.07 11.27
C GLU A 101 -8.87 1.53 11.39
N VAL A 102 -8.12 0.91 10.50
CA VAL A 102 -7.85 -0.53 10.51
C VAL A 102 -6.34 -0.71 10.56
N SER A 103 -5.82 -1.02 11.75
CA SER A 103 -4.38 -1.07 12.02
C SER A 103 -3.63 -2.18 11.27
N GLU A 104 -4.33 -3.25 10.88
CA GLU A 104 -3.76 -4.41 10.20
C GLU A 104 -4.71 -4.92 9.13
N THR A 105 -4.16 -5.32 7.97
CA THR A 105 -4.96 -5.83 6.84
C THR A 105 -5.85 -7.02 7.20
N ARG A 106 -5.43 -7.89 8.12
CA ARG A 106 -6.26 -9.04 8.57
C ARG A 106 -7.49 -8.62 9.37
N ASN A 107 -7.52 -7.39 9.84
CA ASN A 107 -8.62 -6.84 10.62
C ASN A 107 -9.67 -6.14 9.75
N ILE A 108 -9.52 -6.12 8.42
CA ILE A 108 -10.51 -5.50 7.54
C ILE A 108 -11.87 -6.20 7.73
N PRO A 109 -12.92 -5.48 8.16
CA PRO A 109 -14.24 -6.06 8.36
C PRO A 109 -14.91 -6.40 7.02
N MET A 110 -15.60 -7.55 6.98
CA MET A 110 -16.29 -8.05 5.79
C MET A 110 -17.63 -7.36 5.50
N ASP A 111 -18.17 -6.65 6.48
CA ASP A 111 -19.53 -6.09 6.53
C ASP A 111 -19.56 -4.55 6.56
N TYR A 112 -18.41 -3.87 6.52
CA TYR A 112 -18.32 -2.41 6.55
C TYR A 112 -18.21 -1.80 5.14
N LYS A 113 -19.22 -1.02 4.74
CA LYS A 113 -19.30 -0.36 3.42
C LYS A 113 -18.57 0.99 3.34
N GLY A 114 -18.21 1.57 4.49
CA GLY A 114 -17.58 2.88 4.56
C GLY A 114 -16.10 2.87 4.13
N VAL A 115 -15.44 4.01 4.28
CA VAL A 115 -14.01 4.13 4.00
C VAL A 115 -13.19 3.58 5.17
N MET A 116 -12.14 2.84 4.85
CA MET A 116 -11.23 2.24 5.82
C MET A 116 -9.81 2.76 5.57
N GLY A 117 -9.17 3.28 6.60
CA GLY A 117 -7.75 3.56 6.62
C GLY A 117 -6.98 2.28 6.94
N VAL A 118 -6.24 1.75 5.96
CA VAL A 118 -5.44 0.53 6.10
C VAL A 118 -3.94 0.83 5.98
N PRO A 119 -3.04 -0.04 6.46
CA PRO A 119 -1.60 0.16 6.30
C PRO A 119 -1.20 0.18 4.83
N VAL A 120 -0.13 0.90 4.48
CA VAL A 120 0.38 0.95 3.09
C VAL A 120 0.76 -0.44 2.55
N SER A 121 1.16 -1.36 3.44
CA SER A 121 1.44 -2.76 3.09
C SER A 121 0.23 -3.52 2.55
N PHE A 122 -0.99 -3.00 2.72
CA PHE A 122 -2.19 -3.53 2.07
C PHE A 122 -2.03 -3.63 0.54
N MET A 123 -1.20 -2.79 -0.07
CA MET A 123 -0.95 -2.81 -1.52
C MET A 123 -0.48 -4.18 -2.04
N ASP A 124 0.20 -4.98 -1.21
CA ASP A 124 0.62 -6.35 -1.58
C ASP A 124 -0.56 -7.31 -1.77
N LYS A 125 -1.71 -7.00 -1.16
CA LYS A 125 -2.96 -7.77 -1.17
C LYS A 125 -4.07 -7.05 -1.94
N TYR A 126 -3.74 -5.95 -2.62
CA TYR A 126 -4.73 -5.14 -3.30
C TYR A 126 -5.26 -5.86 -4.54
N ASN A 127 -6.55 -6.18 -4.49
CA ASN A 127 -7.31 -6.64 -5.63
C ASN A 127 -8.29 -5.54 -6.07
N PRO A 128 -8.17 -5.01 -7.30
CA PRO A 128 -9.03 -3.94 -7.78
C PRO A 128 -10.47 -4.40 -8.01
N ASP A 129 -10.78 -5.69 -8.05
CA ASP A 129 -12.15 -6.22 -8.16
C ASP A 129 -12.85 -6.26 -6.81
N GLN A 130 -12.08 -6.41 -5.73
CA GLN A 130 -12.59 -6.43 -4.36
C GLN A 130 -12.57 -5.05 -3.70
N PHE A 131 -11.56 -4.24 -3.96
CA PHE A 131 -11.37 -2.96 -3.28
C PHE A 131 -11.18 -1.78 -4.25
N GLU A 132 -11.66 -0.62 -3.82
CA GLU A 132 -11.35 0.68 -4.41
C GLU A 132 -10.31 1.38 -3.53
N ILE A 133 -9.27 1.97 -4.12
CA ILE A 133 -8.39 2.91 -3.43
C ILE A 133 -8.94 4.31 -3.68
N SER A 134 -9.41 4.96 -2.62
CA SER A 134 -9.92 6.34 -2.68
C SER A 134 -8.79 7.36 -2.55
N GLY A 135 -7.77 7.08 -1.74
CA GLY A 135 -6.67 8.01 -1.52
C GLY A 135 -5.65 7.51 -0.51
N SER A 136 -4.83 8.42 -0.01
CA SER A 136 -3.91 8.18 1.09
C SER A 136 -3.82 9.42 1.97
N ASN A 137 -3.55 9.25 3.26
CA ASN A 137 -3.41 10.38 4.19
C ASN A 137 -2.09 11.14 4.05
N ARG A 138 -1.21 10.74 3.12
CA ARG A 138 0.14 11.27 2.93
C ARG A 138 0.43 11.39 1.44
N GLY A 139 -0.10 12.43 0.81
CA GLY A 139 0.13 12.75 -0.60
C GLY A 139 -0.03 14.25 -0.88
N VAL A 140 1.09 14.95 -1.12
CA VAL A 140 1.05 16.37 -1.54
C VAL A 140 0.43 16.43 -2.94
N ASN A 141 -0.62 17.25 -3.12
CA ASN A 141 -1.35 17.42 -4.38
C ASN A 141 -2.02 16.17 -4.97
N GLN A 142 -2.15 15.08 -4.21
CA GLN A 142 -2.89 13.89 -4.65
C GLN A 142 -4.39 13.99 -4.39
N ASP A 143 -4.77 14.97 -3.58
CA ASP A 143 -6.15 15.30 -3.30
C ASP A 143 -6.43 16.76 -3.68
N PRO A 144 -7.06 17.00 -4.84
CA PRO A 144 -7.43 18.34 -5.27
C PRO A 144 -8.51 18.97 -4.37
N ASN A 145 -9.22 18.17 -3.58
CA ASN A 145 -10.31 18.60 -2.70
C ASN A 145 -9.91 18.61 -1.21
N VAL A 146 -8.67 18.18 -0.88
CA VAL A 146 -8.12 18.09 0.49
C VAL A 146 -8.95 17.19 1.45
N ILE A 147 -9.81 16.34 0.90
CA ILE A 147 -10.65 15.33 1.57
C ILE A 147 -9.83 14.34 2.43
N TYR A 148 -8.67 13.86 1.98
CA TYR A 148 -7.81 12.86 2.60
C TYR A 148 -6.69 13.47 3.48
N GLY A 149 -6.55 14.80 3.45
CA GLY A 149 -5.59 15.58 4.24
C GLY A 149 -4.10 15.27 3.96
N CYS A 150 -3.22 16.18 4.38
CA CYS A 150 -1.78 15.88 4.48
C CYS A 150 -1.46 14.93 5.66
N GLY A 151 -2.46 14.66 6.52
CA GLY A 151 -2.44 13.73 7.64
C GLY A 151 -3.86 13.43 8.13
N SER A 152 -4.05 12.25 8.72
CA SER A 152 -5.29 11.87 9.41
C SER A 152 -5.02 11.66 10.90
N TYR A 153 -5.99 11.99 11.75
CA TYR A 153 -5.81 12.07 13.20
C TYR A 153 -6.74 11.11 13.94
N LEU A 154 -6.23 10.52 15.01
CA LEU A 154 -7.00 9.74 15.97
C LEU A 154 -6.72 10.27 17.37
N ASN A 155 -7.77 10.69 18.08
CA ASN A 155 -7.66 11.22 19.44
C ASN A 155 -6.63 12.38 19.52
N GLY A 156 -6.64 13.27 18.53
CA GLY A 156 -5.74 14.41 18.41
C GLY A 156 -4.30 14.09 18.00
N LYS A 157 -3.97 12.81 17.72
CA LYS A 157 -2.62 12.40 17.28
C LYS A 157 -2.63 12.04 15.80
N GLU A 158 -1.66 12.59 15.07
CA GLU A 158 -1.49 12.24 13.65
C GLU A 158 -1.11 10.76 13.54
N THR A 159 -1.76 10.06 12.61
CA THR A 159 -1.51 8.66 12.34
C THR A 159 -0.34 8.46 11.36
N PHE A 160 0.15 7.21 11.30
CA PHE A 160 1.11 6.80 10.28
C PHE A 160 0.48 6.83 8.88
N LYS A 161 1.29 6.54 7.85
CA LYS A 161 0.78 6.47 6.48
C LYS A 161 -0.33 5.42 6.36
N ARG A 162 -1.43 5.82 5.72
CA ARG A 162 -2.62 5.01 5.49
C ARG A 162 -3.07 5.13 4.05
N LEU A 163 -3.54 4.01 3.50
CA LEU A 163 -4.32 3.97 2.27
C LEU A 163 -5.79 3.97 2.67
N PHE A 164 -6.60 4.78 2.00
CA PHE A 164 -8.04 4.80 2.22
C PHE A 164 -8.73 3.95 1.16
N ILE A 165 -9.41 2.91 1.61
CA ILE A 165 -10.04 1.93 0.73
C ILE A 165 -11.53 1.75 1.01
N ARG A 166 -12.27 1.23 0.02
CA ARG A 166 -13.64 0.74 0.18
C ARG A 166 -13.75 -0.68 -0.36
N ASN A 167 -14.54 -1.53 0.29
CA ASN A 167 -14.86 -2.86 -0.23
C ASN A 167 -16.03 -2.74 -1.22
N LYS A 168 -15.84 -3.24 -2.44
CA LYS A 168 -16.82 -3.18 -3.54
C LYS A 168 -17.78 -4.36 -3.57
N LYS A 169 -17.51 -5.42 -2.80
CA LYS A 169 -18.25 -6.69 -2.84
C LYS A 169 -19.30 -6.82 -1.71
N ILE A 170 -19.65 -5.71 -1.03
CA ILE A 170 -20.64 -5.68 0.07
C ILE A 170 -21.93 -4.98 -0.35
#